data_AF-A0A964X117-F1
#
_entry.id   AF-A0A964X117-F1
#
_cell.length_a   1.000
_cell.length_b   1.000
_cell.length_c   1.000
_cell.angle_alpha   90.00
_cell.angle_beta   90.00
_cell.angle_gamma   90.00
#
_symmetry.space_group_name_H-M   'P 1'
#
loop_
_entity.id
_entity.type
_entity.pdbx_description
1 polymer ?
#
loop_
_entity_poly.entity_id
_entity_poly.type
_entity_poly.pdbx_seq_one_letter_code
_entity_poly.pdbx_strand_id
1 'polypeptide(L)'
;MATSDLTTAPLGANPPPTPVRAAFECWRAVRAALLASSQEREAYQAQFDALLAAEATVARLRAVSVEDFALKILVADDFGDMSANTAQAALVAEARQIAGVL
;
A
#
# COMPACT_ATOMS: atom_id res chain seq x y z
N MET A 1 -5.45 -37.92 -34.30
CA MET A 1 -5.39 -36.45 -34.22
C MET A 1 -5.88 -36.05 -32.85
N ALA A 2 -4.99 -35.52 -32.01
CA ALA A 2 -5.30 -35.11 -30.65
C ALA A 2 -5.99 -33.73 -30.67
N THR A 3 -7.20 -33.64 -30.13
CA THR A 3 -7.85 -32.38 -29.80
C THR A 3 -7.36 -31.96 -28.42
N SER A 4 -6.65 -30.84 -28.37
CA SER A 4 -6.15 -30.23 -27.15
C SER A 4 -7.28 -29.94 -26.16
N ASP A 5 -7.22 -30.59 -25.00
CA ASP A 5 -7.92 -30.15 -23.79
C ASP A 5 -7.40 -28.77 -23.40
N LEU A 6 -8.22 -27.75 -23.65
CA LEU A 6 -8.07 -26.44 -23.02
C LEU A 6 -8.58 -26.59 -21.59
N THR A 7 -7.70 -27.02 -20.69
CA THR A 7 -7.96 -26.98 -19.25
C THR A 7 -8.23 -25.54 -18.84
N THR A 8 -9.51 -25.25 -18.61
CA THR A 8 -9.99 -24.07 -17.91
C THR A 8 -9.41 -24.09 -16.51
N ALA A 9 -8.31 -23.35 -16.29
CA ALA A 9 -7.81 -23.11 -14.95
C ALA A 9 -8.92 -22.50 -14.10
N PRO A 10 -9.14 -22.94 -12.85
CA PRO A 10 -10.21 -22.41 -12.02
C PRO A 10 -10.00 -20.91 -11.77
N LEU A 11 -10.92 -20.10 -12.30
CA LEU A 11 -11.17 -18.72 -11.86
C LEU A 11 -11.54 -18.78 -10.37
N GLY A 12 -10.61 -18.57 -9.44
CA GLY A 12 -10.98 -18.60 -8.03
C GLY A 12 -9.89 -18.49 -6.97
N ALA A 13 -8.61 -18.61 -7.32
CA ALA A 13 -7.56 -18.31 -6.35
C ALA A 13 -7.15 -16.85 -6.50
N ASN A 14 -7.70 -15.96 -5.66
CA ASN A 14 -7.02 -14.71 -5.40
C ASN A 14 -5.60 -15.08 -4.94
N PRO A 15 -4.54 -14.56 -5.59
CA PRO A 15 -3.19 -14.82 -5.13
C PRO A 15 -3.08 -14.43 -3.66
N PRO A 16 -2.28 -15.14 -2.85
CA PRO A 16 -2.07 -14.77 -1.46
C PRO A 16 -1.66 -13.29 -1.39
N PRO A 17 -2.19 -12.52 -0.42
CA PRO A 17 -1.93 -11.09 -0.34
C PRO A 17 -0.42 -10.84 -0.28
N THR A 18 0.04 -9.92 -1.10
CA THR A 18 1.44 -9.45 -1.05
C THR A 18 1.70 -8.81 0.32
N PRO A 19 2.96 -8.74 0.77
CA PRO A 19 3.30 -8.01 1.99
C PRO A 19 2.80 -6.56 1.96
N VAL A 20 2.87 -5.89 0.80
CA VAL A 20 2.36 -4.51 0.62
C VAL A 20 0.85 -4.47 0.83
N ARG A 21 0.10 -5.42 0.28
CA ARG A 21 -1.36 -5.51 0.48
C ARG A 21 -1.74 -5.69 1.95
N ALA A 22 -1.07 -6.61 2.63
CA ALA A 22 -1.33 -6.86 4.05
C ALA A 22 -1.05 -5.60 4.88
N ALA A 23 0.06 -4.91 4.62
CA ALA A 23 0.41 -3.67 5.32
C ALA A 23 -0.56 -2.52 4.98
N PHE A 24 -1.00 -2.41 3.73
CA PHE A 24 -2.01 -1.44 3.31
C PHE A 24 -3.33 -1.63 4.05
N GLU A 25 -3.80 -2.86 4.21
CA GLU A 25 -5.04 -3.18 4.93
C GLU A 25 -4.93 -2.79 6.42
N CYS A 26 -3.77 -3.02 7.04
CA CYS A 26 -3.49 -2.53 8.39
C CYS A 26 -3.51 -1.00 8.46
N TRP A 27 -2.83 -0.30 7.54
CA TRP A 27 -2.85 1.15 7.46
C TRP A 27 -4.28 1.69 7.29
N ARG A 28 -5.08 1.07 6.41
CA ARG A 28 -6.47 1.48 6.16
C ARG A 28 -7.32 1.42 7.43
N ALA A 29 -7.15 0.37 8.24
CA ALA A 29 -7.86 0.24 9.50
C ALA A 29 -7.42 1.31 10.52
N VAL A 30 -6.12 1.58 10.64
CA VAL A 30 -5.59 2.62 11.54
C VAL A 30 -6.05 4.01 11.12
N ARG A 31 -6.02 4.31 9.82
CA ARG A 31 -6.50 5.59 9.27
C ARG A 31 -7.99 5.81 9.54
N ALA A 32 -8.80 4.77 9.37
CA ALA A 32 -10.23 4.83 9.69
C ALA A 32 -10.47 5.09 11.20
N ALA A 33 -9.68 4.46 12.07
CA ALA A 33 -9.76 4.69 13.52
C ALA A 33 -9.38 6.13 13.90
N LEU A 34 -8.30 6.67 13.32
CA LEU A 34 -7.86 8.05 13.55
C LEU A 34 -8.93 9.07 13.15
N LEU A 35 -9.57 8.87 12.00
CA LEU A 35 -10.65 9.75 11.55
C LEU A 35 -11.86 9.72 12.49
N ALA A 36 -12.13 8.56 13.12
CA ALA A 36 -13.21 8.39 14.08
C ALA A 36 -12.89 8.97 15.48
N SER A 37 -11.62 9.08 15.87
CA SER A 37 -11.18 9.47 17.22
C SER A 37 -10.83 10.96 17.39
N SER A 38 -11.08 11.77 16.36
CA SER A 38 -10.67 13.20 16.27
C SER A 38 -11.13 14.12 17.41
N GLN A 39 -11.91 13.65 18.37
CA GLN A 39 -12.44 14.43 19.51
C GLN A 39 -11.65 14.26 20.82
N GLU A 40 -10.77 13.26 20.96
CA GLU A 40 -9.98 13.01 22.18
C GLU A 40 -8.47 13.18 21.92
N ARG A 41 -7.85 14.20 22.51
CA ARG A 41 -6.48 14.62 22.16
C ARG A 41 -5.40 13.56 22.41
N GLU A 42 -5.46 12.83 23.52
CA GLU A 42 -4.49 11.77 23.83
C GLU A 42 -4.69 10.52 22.96
N ALA A 43 -5.95 10.11 22.74
CA ALA A 43 -6.29 9.01 21.85
C ALA A 43 -5.91 9.32 20.40
N TYR A 44 -6.08 10.58 19.98
CA TYR A 44 -5.68 11.06 18.67
C TYR A 44 -4.16 10.94 18.47
N GLN A 45 -3.34 11.40 19.43
CA GLN A 45 -1.88 11.34 19.28
C GLN A 45 -1.38 9.90 19.13
N ALA A 46 -1.85 8.98 19.98
CA ALA A 46 -1.45 7.57 19.91
C ALA A 46 -1.85 6.92 18.57
N GLN A 47 -3.02 7.27 18.03
CA GLN A 47 -3.47 6.77 16.74
C GLN A 47 -2.75 7.41 15.57
N PHE A 48 -2.35 8.68 15.70
CA PHE A 48 -1.53 9.36 14.71
C PHE A 48 -0.13 8.73 14.63
N ASP A 49 0.49 8.45 15.78
CA ASP A 49 1.78 7.74 15.82
C ASP A 49 1.67 6.33 15.21
N ALA A 50 0.57 5.61 15.47
CA ALA A 50 0.29 4.32 14.84
C ALA A 50 0.11 4.42 13.32
N LEU A 51 -0.52 5.50 12.84
CA LEU A 51 -0.68 5.78 11.41
C LEU A 51 0.69 5.96 10.74
N LEU A 52 1.54 6.83 11.31
CA LEU A 52 2.89 7.07 10.79
C LEU A 52 3.74 5.79 10.76
N ALA A 53 3.62 4.92 11.78
CA ALA A 53 4.31 3.64 11.81
C ALA A 53 3.83 2.68 10.70
N ALA A 54 2.52 2.68 10.41
CA ALA A 54 1.94 1.90 9.32
C ALA A 54 2.38 2.43 7.95
N GLU A 55 2.40 3.74 7.74
CA GLU A 55 2.89 4.38 6.51
C GLU A 55 4.36 4.05 6.25
N ALA A 56 5.21 4.19 7.27
CA ALA A 56 6.62 3.83 7.19
C ALA A 56 6.83 2.34 6.88
N THR A 57 5.92 1.48 7.34
CA THR A 57 5.96 0.03 7.03
C THR A 57 5.66 -0.21 5.56
N VAL A 58 4.58 0.37 5.02
CA VAL A 58 4.23 0.24 3.59
C VAL A 58 5.34 0.79 2.69
N ALA A 59 5.93 1.94 3.05
CA ALA A 59 6.99 2.57 2.27
C ALA A 59 8.24 1.70 2.11
N ARG A 60 8.61 0.91 3.14
CA ARG A 60 9.79 0.03 3.13
C ARG A 60 9.59 -1.27 2.37
N LEU A 61 8.35 -1.72 2.21
CA LEU A 61 8.07 -2.98 1.51
C LEU A 61 8.27 -2.80 0.01
N ARG A 62 8.93 -3.77 -0.62
CA ARG A 62 9.13 -3.77 -2.08
C ARG A 62 7.82 -4.13 -2.77
N ALA A 63 7.41 -3.32 -3.73
CA ALA A 63 6.30 -3.63 -4.63
C ALA A 63 6.73 -4.76 -5.58
N VAL A 64 5.91 -5.81 -5.69
CA VAL A 64 6.14 -6.91 -6.64
C VAL A 64 5.16 -6.87 -7.82
N SER A 65 4.25 -5.91 -7.81
CA SER A 65 3.26 -5.68 -8.86
C SER A 65 2.96 -4.18 -9.02
N VAL A 66 2.34 -3.81 -10.14
CA VAL A 66 1.80 -2.46 -10.35
C VAL A 66 0.75 -2.13 -9.29
N GLU A 67 -0.02 -3.13 -8.87
CA GLU A 67 -1.05 -2.98 -7.84
C GLU A 67 -0.44 -2.61 -6.48
N ASP A 68 0.65 -3.27 -6.07
CA ASP A 68 1.40 -2.91 -4.87
C ASP A 68 1.91 -1.48 -4.95
N PHE A 69 2.49 -1.09 -6.09
CA PHE A 69 3.00 0.25 -6.28
C PHE A 69 1.89 1.32 -6.17
N ALA A 70 0.71 1.04 -6.73
CA ALA A 70 -0.46 1.90 -6.59
C ALA A 70 -0.91 2.03 -5.13
N LEU A 71 -0.92 0.93 -4.36
CA LEU A 71 -1.24 0.99 -2.93
C LEU A 71 -0.23 1.86 -2.17
N LYS A 72 1.07 1.77 -2.48
CA LYS A 72 2.08 2.61 -1.84
C LYS A 72 1.86 4.10 -2.16
N ILE A 73 1.41 4.44 -3.37
CA ILE A 73 1.03 5.82 -3.71
C ILE A 73 -0.16 6.29 -2.86
N LEU A 74 -1.21 5.47 -2.72
CA LEU A 74 -2.39 5.83 -1.93
C LEU A 74 -2.08 6.04 -0.45
N VAL A 75 -1.10 5.32 0.09
CA VAL A 75 -0.65 5.51 1.48
C VAL A 75 0.15 6.80 1.64
N ALA A 76 0.92 7.15 0.62
CA ALA A 76 1.76 8.34 0.62
C ALA A 76 0.98 9.62 0.23
N ASP A 77 -0.27 9.46 -0.21
CA ASP A 77 -1.19 10.56 -0.52
C ASP A 77 -1.75 11.16 0.79
N ASP A 78 -1.21 12.32 1.18
CA ASP A 78 -1.70 13.09 2.32
C ASP A 78 -2.91 13.94 1.91
N PHE A 79 -4.04 13.26 1.65
CA PHE A 79 -5.30 13.89 1.23
C PHE A 79 -5.21 14.75 -0.05
N GLY A 80 -4.36 14.36 -0.99
CA GLY A 80 -4.10 15.11 -2.21
C GLY A 80 -2.95 16.11 -2.10
N ASP A 81 -2.38 16.32 -0.90
CA ASP A 81 -1.19 17.15 -0.72
C ASP A 81 0.09 16.29 -0.77
N MET A 82 0.65 16.18 -1.97
CA MET A 82 1.90 15.46 -2.18
C MET A 82 3.14 16.25 -1.73
N SER A 83 3.00 17.50 -1.27
CA SER A 83 4.16 18.33 -0.85
C SER A 83 4.72 17.92 0.51
N ALA A 84 3.90 17.33 1.37
CA ALA A 84 4.28 16.78 2.68
C ALA A 84 4.73 15.30 2.61
N ASN A 85 4.67 14.69 1.44
CA ASN A 85 4.93 13.26 1.26
C ASN A 85 6.42 12.92 1.42
N THR A 86 6.81 12.55 2.65
CA THR A 86 8.18 12.11 2.98
C THR A 86 8.60 10.82 2.25
N ALA A 87 7.64 10.04 1.74
CA ALA A 87 7.90 8.82 0.97
C ALA A 87 8.13 9.09 -0.54
N GLN A 88 7.90 10.31 -1.04
CA GLN A 88 7.97 10.63 -2.46
C GLN A 88 9.31 10.24 -3.11
N ALA A 89 10.44 10.56 -2.45
CA ALA A 89 11.76 10.22 -2.97
C ALA A 89 11.96 8.70 -3.10
N ALA A 90 11.49 7.92 -2.12
CA ALA A 90 11.58 6.47 -2.13
C ALA A 90 10.68 5.86 -3.23
N LEU A 91 9.45 6.38 -3.38
CA LEU A 91 8.52 5.95 -4.43
C LEU A 91 9.08 6.23 -5.82
N VAL A 92 9.65 7.41 -6.05
CA VAL A 92 10.27 7.76 -7.34
C VAL A 92 11.48 6.88 -7.63
N ALA A 93 12.32 6.58 -6.62
CA ALA A 93 13.46 5.69 -6.79
C ALA A 93 13.01 4.26 -7.17
N GLU A 94 11.97 3.73 -6.52
CA GLU A 94 11.42 2.42 -6.86
C GLU A 94 10.73 2.43 -8.23
N ALA A 95 9.98 3.48 -8.60
CA ALA A 95 9.39 3.64 -9.92
C ALA A 95 10.45 3.60 -11.03
N ARG A 96 11.57 4.30 -10.83
CA ARG A 96 12.73 4.29 -11.73
C ARG A 96 13.29 2.90 -11.93
N GLN A 97 13.44 2.13 -10.84
CA GLN A 97 13.89 0.74 -10.90
C GLN A 97 12.90 -0.15 -11.67
N ILE A 98 11.60 0.01 -11.43
CA ILE A 98 10.54 -0.75 -12.13
C ILE A 98 10.53 -0.41 -13.63
N ALA A 99 10.65 0.87 -13.98
CA ALA A 99 10.63 1.35 -15.36
C ALA A 99 11.96 1.13 -16.10
N GLY A 100 13.04 0.76 -15.40
CA GLY A 100 14.38 0.63 -15.98
C GLY A 100 14.99 1.97 -16.39
N VAL A 101 14.59 3.08 -15.75
CA VAL A 101 15.06 4.44 -16.04
C VAL A 101 15.92 4.92 -14.86
N LEU A 102 17.23 5.08 -15.06
CA LEU A 102 18.16 5.58 -14.03
C LEU A 102 18.18 7.12 -13.98
#